data_AF-A0A382NYD1-F1
#
_entry.id   AF-A0A382NYD1-F1
#
_cell.length_a   1.000
_cell.length_b   1.000
_cell.length_c   1.000
_cell.angle_alpha   90.00
_cell.angle_beta   90.00
_cell.angle_gamma   90.00
#
_symmetry.space_group_name_H-M   'P 1'
#
loop_
_entity.id
_entity.type
_entity.pdbx_description
1 polymer ?
#
loop_
_entity_poly.entity_id
_entity_poly.type
_entity_poly.pdbx_seq_one_letter_code
_entity_poly.pdbx_strand_id
1 'polypeptide(L)'
;MTNQSGVARGLIHQQDLNAIHNFIRTELKRNGIPLLGIYVCTDHPDNATENRKPGTGMFLEAKVEHGLDLIKCLMIGDSPADIQAGEMLGMETMLVLTGRGKQTEDKLQDFISPTFTVSNIK
;
A
#
# COMPACT_ATOMS: atom_id res chain seq x y z
N MET A 1 -3.44 0.38 2.21
CA MET A 1 -3.34 -0.85 1.40
C MET A 1 -2.01 -1.55 1.71
N THR A 2 -2.00 -2.82 2.16
CA THR A 2 -0.77 -3.53 2.55
C THR A 2 -0.71 -4.98 2.08
N ASN A 3 0.45 -5.43 1.59
CA ASN A 3 0.73 -6.83 1.26
C ASN A 3 1.43 -7.49 2.46
N GLN A 4 0.83 -8.54 3.03
CA GLN A 4 1.28 -9.23 4.24
C GLN A 4 1.46 -10.74 3.97
N SER A 5 2.30 -11.07 2.98
CA SER A 5 2.57 -12.47 2.58
C SER A 5 3.22 -13.32 3.67
N GLY A 6 3.66 -12.71 4.78
CA GLY A 6 4.12 -13.46 5.96
C GLY A 6 3.07 -14.44 6.49
N VAL A 7 1.78 -14.12 6.33
CA VAL A 7 0.68 -15.02 6.72
C VAL A 7 0.63 -16.26 5.83
N ALA A 8 0.57 -16.12 4.50
CA ALA A 8 0.59 -17.26 3.59
C ALA A 8 1.89 -18.08 3.65
N ARG A 9 3.00 -17.47 4.10
CA ARG A 9 4.27 -18.15 4.35
C ARG A 9 4.36 -18.85 5.71
N GLY A 10 3.35 -18.73 6.56
CA GLY A 10 3.36 -19.28 7.92
C GLY A 10 4.33 -18.58 8.88
N LEU A 11 4.85 -17.40 8.51
CA LEU A 11 5.80 -16.62 9.30
C LEU A 11 5.11 -15.71 10.34
N ILE A 12 3.84 -15.40 10.12
CA ILE A 12 3.03 -14.52 10.97
C ILE A 12 1.67 -15.17 11.15
N HIS A 13 1.20 -15.31 12.39
CA HIS A 13 -0.17 -15.74 12.65
C HIS A 13 -1.15 -14.59 12.39
N GLN A 14 -2.35 -14.93 11.90
CA GLN A 14 -3.39 -13.93 11.63
C GLN A 14 -3.73 -13.08 12.87
N GLN A 15 -3.67 -13.67 14.07
CA GLN A 15 -3.94 -12.97 15.33
C GLN A 15 -2.88 -11.90 15.63
N ASP A 16 -1.60 -12.19 15.38
CA ASP A 16 -0.50 -11.24 15.58
C ASP A 16 -0.61 -10.07 14.60
N LEU A 17 -0.97 -10.36 13.34
CA LEU A 17 -1.22 -9.32 12.34
C LEU A 17 -2.39 -8.42 12.75
N ASN A 18 -3.47 -9.00 13.29
CA ASN A 18 -4.60 -8.25 13.81
C ASN A 18 -4.20 -7.37 15.00
N ALA A 19 -3.34 -7.85 15.90
CA ALA A 19 -2.82 -7.08 17.02
C ALA A 19 -2.02 -5.86 16.54
N ILE A 20 -1.16 -6.03 15.52
CA ILE A 20 -0.41 -4.93 14.89
C ILE A 20 -1.35 -3.89 14.29
N HIS A 21 -2.38 -4.32 13.54
CA HIS A 21 -3.35 -3.39 12.96
C HIS A 21 -4.17 -2.65 14.02
N ASN A 22 -4.55 -3.31 15.12
CA ASN A 22 -5.25 -2.66 16.23
C ASN A 22 -4.39 -1.62 16.93
N PHE A 23 -3.09 -1.91 17.10
CA PHE A 23 -2.13 -0.93 17.61
C PHE A 23 -2.06 0.30 16.71
N ILE A 24 -1.89 0.13 15.39
CA ILE A 24 -1.85 1.25 14.42
C ILE A 24 -3.13 2.09 14.48
N ARG A 25 -4.32 1.45 14.47
CA ARG A 25 -5.60 2.15 14.60
C ARG A 25 -5.68 2.99 15.88
N THR A 26 -5.21 2.42 16.98
CA THR A 26 -5.22 3.08 18.29
C THR A 26 -4.29 4.29 18.30
N GLU A 27 -3.07 4.14 17.79
CA GLU A 27 -2.09 5.24 17.75
C GLU A 27 -2.52 6.37 16.83
N LEU A 28 -3.03 6.07 15.63
CA LEU A 28 -3.55 7.12 14.73
C LEU A 28 -4.73 7.87 15.37
N LYS A 29 -5.66 7.13 16.00
CA LYS A 29 -6.79 7.74 16.72
C LYS A 29 -6.33 8.63 17.87
N ARG A 30 -5.32 8.21 18.65
CA ARG A 30 -4.75 9.00 19.74
C ARG A 30 -4.14 10.32 19.26
N ASN A 31 -3.59 10.32 18.06
CA ASN A 31 -3.01 11.52 17.44
C ASN A 31 -4.02 12.33 16.60
N GLY A 32 -5.32 11.99 16.65
CA GLY A 32 -6.37 12.70 15.91
C GLY A 32 -6.31 12.50 14.40
N ILE A 33 -5.58 11.49 13.91
CA ILE A 33 -5.43 11.20 12.49
C ILE A 33 -6.54 10.21 12.08
N PRO A 34 -7.49 10.62 11.22
CA PRO A 34 -8.55 9.74 10.77
C PRO A 34 -7.99 8.63 9.87
N LEU A 35 -8.39 7.40 10.16
CA LEU A 35 -8.06 6.22 9.35
C LEU A 35 -9.36 5.57 8.88
N LEU A 36 -9.62 5.66 7.57
CA LEU A 36 -10.83 5.09 6.96
C LEU A 36 -10.81 3.55 7.02
N GLY A 37 -9.68 2.93 6.65
CA GLY A 37 -9.58 1.48 6.60
C GLY A 37 -8.15 0.98 6.52
N ILE A 38 -7.95 -0.29 6.86
CA ILE A 38 -6.72 -1.04 6.60
C ILE A 38 -7.13 -2.24 5.75
N TYR A 39 -6.83 -2.16 4.46
CA TYR A 39 -7.02 -3.25 3.51
C TYR A 39 -5.73 -4.04 3.38
N VAL A 40 -5.86 -5.36 3.48
CA VAL A 40 -4.75 -6.30 3.68
C VAL A 40 -4.90 -7.45 2.68
N CYS A 41 -3.85 -7.71 1.91
CA CYS A 41 -3.73 -8.92 1.13
C CYS A 41 -2.70 -9.85 1.78
N THR A 42 -3.10 -11.08 2.11
CA THR A 42 -2.22 -12.09 2.72
C THR A 42 -1.63 -13.08 1.71
N ASP A 43 -1.99 -12.96 0.44
CA ASP A 43 -1.63 -13.90 -0.62
C ASP A 43 -0.12 -14.07 -0.76
N HIS A 44 0.29 -15.29 -1.11
CA HIS A 44 1.65 -15.57 -1.52
C HIS A 44 1.94 -14.90 -2.88
N PRO A 45 3.14 -14.35 -3.11
CA PRO A 45 3.51 -13.80 -4.43
C PRO A 45 3.27 -14.76 -5.60
N ASP A 46 3.50 -16.05 -5.38
CA ASP A 46 3.38 -17.09 -6.42
C ASP A 46 1.92 -17.52 -6.68
N ASN A 47 0.98 -17.10 -5.85
CA ASN A 47 -0.45 -17.38 -6.00
C ASN A 47 -1.27 -16.16 -5.57
N ALA A 48 -1.02 -15.06 -6.28
CA ALA A 48 -1.57 -13.75 -5.97
C ALA A 48 -2.94 -13.54 -6.63
N THR A 49 -3.92 -13.06 -5.86
CA THR A 49 -5.15 -12.50 -6.42
C THR A 49 -4.97 -11.03 -6.80
N GLU A 50 -5.99 -10.43 -7.43
CA GLU A 50 -6.06 -8.99 -7.71
C GLU A 50 -5.95 -8.11 -6.46
N ASN A 51 -6.13 -8.65 -5.26
CA ASN A 51 -5.94 -7.89 -4.03
C ASN A 51 -4.47 -7.65 -3.70
N ARG A 52 -3.54 -8.44 -4.25
CA ARG A 52 -2.11 -8.26 -3.99
C ARG A 52 -1.55 -7.19 -4.90
N LYS A 53 -1.00 -6.11 -4.33
CA LYS A 53 -0.29 -5.09 -5.13
C LYS A 53 0.83 -5.76 -5.96
N PRO A 54 0.94 -5.45 -7.27
CA PRO A 54 0.36 -4.28 -7.95
C PRO A 54 -1.14 -4.37 -8.28
N GLY A 55 -1.80 -5.52 -8.12
CA GLY A 55 -3.24 -5.66 -8.30
C GLY A 55 -4.07 -4.60 -7.53
N THR A 56 -5.21 -4.23 -8.12
CA THR A 56 -6.00 -3.06 -7.70
C THR A 56 -7.15 -3.39 -6.74
N GLY A 57 -7.36 -4.65 -6.40
CA GLY A 57 -8.56 -5.13 -5.70
C GLY A 57 -8.82 -4.41 -4.37
N MET A 58 -7.81 -4.27 -3.51
CA MET A 58 -7.92 -3.54 -2.23
C MET A 58 -8.36 -2.08 -2.41
N PHE A 59 -7.96 -1.43 -3.51
CA PHE A 59 -8.31 -0.04 -3.79
C PHE A 59 -9.74 0.10 -4.28
N LEU A 60 -10.19 -0.84 -5.11
CA LEU A 60 -11.56 -0.89 -5.59
C LEU A 60 -12.53 -1.17 -4.45
N GLU A 61 -12.15 -2.03 -3.50
CA GLU A 61 -12.90 -2.27 -2.26
C GLU A 61 -13.07 -0.96 -1.46
N ALA A 62 -11.98 -0.26 -1.18
CA ALA A 62 -12.03 1.03 -0.46
C ALA A 62 -12.82 2.12 -1.21
N LYS A 63 -12.72 2.14 -2.55
CA LYS A 63 -13.51 3.03 -3.39
C LYS A 63 -15.00 2.82 -3.19
N VAL A 64 -15.46 1.57 -3.19
CA VAL A 64 -16.88 1.26 -3.00
C VAL A 64 -17.33 1.57 -1.58
N GLU A 65 -16.54 1.17 -0.57
CA GLU A 65 -16.89 1.34 0.84
C GLU A 65 -16.98 2.82 1.26
N HIS A 66 -16.11 3.67 0.71
CA HIS A 66 -16.00 5.08 1.12
C HIS A 66 -16.38 6.09 0.03
N GLY A 67 -16.87 5.63 -1.12
CA GLY A 67 -17.27 6.50 -2.24
C GLY A 67 -16.11 7.32 -2.82
N LEU A 68 -14.90 6.76 -2.86
CA LEU A 68 -13.69 7.48 -3.26
C LEU A 68 -13.61 7.68 -4.77
N ASP A 69 -13.19 8.88 -5.19
CA ASP A 69 -12.71 9.13 -6.54
C ASP A 69 -11.19 8.90 -6.57
N LEU A 70 -10.77 7.70 -6.98
CA LEU A 70 -9.36 7.29 -6.96
C LEU A 70 -8.48 8.20 -7.82
N ILE A 71 -9.00 8.79 -8.90
CA ILE A 71 -8.22 9.72 -9.75
C ILE A 71 -7.79 10.97 -8.96
N LYS A 72 -8.54 11.33 -7.91
CA LYS A 72 -8.21 12.45 -7.00
C LYS A 72 -7.39 12.02 -5.78
N CYS A 73 -6.97 10.76 -5.73
CA CYS A 73 -6.21 10.22 -4.61
C CYS A 73 -4.71 10.15 -4.96
N LEU A 74 -3.88 10.21 -3.92
CA LEU A 74 -2.44 10.05 -4.00
C LEU A 74 -2.05 8.69 -3.43
N MET A 75 -1.37 7.85 -4.22
CA MET A 75 -0.76 6.61 -3.73
C MET A 75 0.64 6.89 -3.20
N ILE A 76 0.87 6.62 -1.92
CA ILE A 76 2.17 6.81 -1.26
C ILE A 76 2.73 5.44 -0.90
N GLY A 77 3.96 5.15 -1.32
CA GLY A 77 4.62 3.89 -1.00
C GLY A 77 6.12 3.88 -1.31
N ASP A 78 6.79 2.81 -0.90
CA ASP A 78 8.24 2.64 -1.02
C ASP A 78 8.63 1.52 -2.01
N SER A 79 7.64 0.89 -2.65
CA SER A 79 7.86 -0.25 -3.55
C SER A 79 7.33 0.00 -4.97
N PRO A 80 7.87 -0.69 -5.99
CA PRO A 80 7.36 -0.57 -7.36
C PRO A 80 5.87 -0.93 -7.47
N ALA A 81 5.43 -1.92 -6.68
CA ALA A 81 4.05 -2.40 -6.67
C ALA A 81 3.07 -1.34 -6.18
N ASP A 82 3.51 -0.41 -5.32
CA ASP A 82 2.69 0.73 -4.89
C ASP A 82 2.46 1.70 -6.03
N ILE A 83 3.54 2.06 -6.73
CA ILE A 83 3.50 3.01 -7.83
C ILE A 83 2.68 2.44 -8.99
N GLN A 84 2.92 1.20 -9.38
CA GLN A 84 2.16 0.51 -10.43
C GLN A 84 0.66 0.43 -10.11
N ALA A 85 0.29 0.10 -8.87
CA ALA A 85 -1.12 0.03 -8.49
C ALA A 85 -1.80 1.41 -8.62
N GLY A 86 -1.10 2.47 -8.20
CA GLY A 86 -1.59 3.85 -8.35
C GLY A 86 -1.74 4.28 -9.81
N GLU A 87 -0.72 4.04 -10.64
CA GLU A 87 -0.74 4.33 -12.08
C GLU A 87 -1.91 3.62 -12.79
N MET A 88 -2.11 2.33 -12.52
CA MET A 88 -3.23 1.55 -13.10
C MET A 88 -4.61 2.09 -12.73
N LEU A 89 -4.72 2.80 -11.60
CA LEU A 89 -5.95 3.39 -11.10
C LEU A 89 -6.10 4.87 -11.49
N GLY A 90 -5.13 5.43 -12.23
CA GLY A 90 -5.10 6.84 -12.60
C GLY A 90 -4.87 7.79 -11.41
N MET A 91 -4.29 7.28 -10.32
CA MET A 91 -3.90 8.07 -9.16
C MET A 91 -2.60 8.82 -9.46
N GLU A 92 -2.40 9.97 -8.81
CA GLU A 92 -1.03 10.45 -8.63
C GLU A 92 -0.27 9.50 -7.70
N THR A 93 1.05 9.40 -7.86
CA THR A 93 1.87 8.49 -7.06
C THR A 93 3.08 9.21 -6.48
N MET A 94 3.40 8.91 -5.22
CA MET A 94 4.58 9.43 -4.54
C MET A 94 5.44 8.26 -4.04
N LEU A 95 6.65 8.15 -4.59
CA LEU A 95 7.69 7.27 -4.07
C LEU A 95 8.39 7.96 -2.91
N VAL A 96 8.27 7.39 -1.71
CA VAL A 96 9.10 7.81 -0.57
C VAL A 96 10.39 7.01 -0.58
N LEU A 97 11.54 7.66 -0.42
CA LEU A 97 12.85 6.99 -0.41
C LEU A 97 13.21 6.35 0.94
N THR A 98 12.31 6.46 1.94
CA THR A 98 12.39 5.70 3.18
C THR A 98 12.11 4.21 2.94
N GLY A 99 12.46 3.35 3.91
CA GLY A 99 12.25 1.91 3.78
C GLY A 99 13.02 1.33 2.59
N ARG A 100 12.29 0.75 1.63
CA ARG A 100 12.84 0.17 0.40
C ARG A 100 12.93 1.17 -0.76
N GLY A 101 12.46 2.39 -0.58
CA GLY A 101 12.29 3.38 -1.64
C GLY A 101 13.55 3.69 -2.43
N LYS A 102 14.71 3.80 -1.77
CA LYS A 102 15.99 4.02 -2.48
C LYS A 102 16.34 2.85 -3.42
N GLN A 103 16.14 1.61 -2.96
CA GLN A 103 16.37 0.42 -3.80
C GLN A 103 15.34 0.33 -4.93
N THR A 104 14.12 0.82 -4.68
CA THR A 104 13.08 0.94 -5.70
C THR A 104 13.50 1.94 -6.76
N GLU A 105 13.93 3.14 -6.37
CA GLU A 105 14.42 4.20 -7.26
C GLU A 105 15.57 3.71 -8.15
N ASP A 106 16.58 3.07 -7.56
CA ASP A 106 17.73 2.53 -8.30
C ASP A 106 17.34 1.44 -9.33
N LYS A 107 16.16 0.83 -9.15
CA LYS A 107 15.62 -0.25 -9.99
C LYS A 107 14.47 0.18 -10.89
N LEU A 108 14.02 1.45 -10.80
CA LEU A 108 13.06 1.98 -11.74
C LEU A 108 13.74 2.01 -13.11
N GLN A 109 13.43 1.01 -13.93
CA GLN A 109 13.65 1.07 -15.38
C GLN A 109 12.58 2.01 -15.98
N ASP A 110 12.80 2.49 -17.20
CA ASP A 110 12.04 3.53 -17.94
C ASP A 110 10.49 3.35 -18.03
N PHE A 111 9.92 2.33 -17.40
CA PHE A 111 8.50 1.93 -17.49
C PHE A 111 7.63 2.36 -16.30
N ILE A 112 8.22 2.87 -15.20
CA ILE A 112 7.46 3.31 -14.01
C ILE A 112 8.02 4.67 -13.62
N SER A 113 7.17 5.70 -13.58
CA SER A 113 7.60 7.08 -13.30
C SER A 113 6.66 7.71 -12.29
N PRO A 114 7.00 7.66 -10.99
CA PRO A 114 6.13 8.23 -9.99
C PRO A 114 5.96 9.74 -10.21
N THR A 115 4.75 10.25 -10.01
CA THR A 115 4.47 11.70 -10.07
C THR A 115 5.42 12.51 -9.19
N PHE A 116 5.75 11.98 -8.00
CA PHE A 116 6.67 12.58 -7.06
C PHE A 116 7.67 11.54 -6.52
N THR A 117 8.91 11.98 -6.30
CA THR A 117 9.90 11.23 -5.53
C THR A 117 10.43 12.11 -4.40
N VAL A 118 10.31 11.65 -3.16
CA VAL A 118 10.66 12.44 -1.97
C VAL A 118 11.51 11.63 -0.99
N SER A 119 12.49 12.27 -0.36
CA SER A 119 13.36 11.58 0.61
C SER A 119 12.61 11.16 1.89
N ASN A 120 11.67 11.98 2.33
CA ASN A 120 10.75 11.72 3.44
C ASN A 120 9.56 12.70 3.37
N ILE A 121 8.44 12.35 4.01
CA ILE A 121 7.28 13.23 4.21
C ILE A 121 7.52 13.97 5.53
N LYS A 122 7.82 15.27 5.45
CA LYS A 122 7.95 16.16 6.61
C LYS A 122 6.76 17.10 6.69
#